data_AF-A0A820QSZ4-F1
#
_entry.id   AF-A0A820QSZ4-F1
#
_cell.length_a   1.000
_cell.length_b   1.000
_cell.length_c   1.000
_cell.angle_alpha   90.00
_cell.angle_beta   90.00
_cell.angle_gamma   90.00
#
_symmetry.space_group_name_H-M   'P 1'
#
loop_
_entity.id
_entity.type
_entity.pdbx_description
1 polymer ?
#
loop_
_entity_poly.entity_id
_entity_poly.type
_entity_poly.pdbx_seq_one_letter_code
_entity_poly.pdbx_strand_id
1 'polypeptide(L)' 'MEIRFFPGRSFVINQRKYPMLDVLLDDASQALRANFGAVRCIYTPKSGTRLHDISELEDHRTYVASGGEKI' A
#
# COMPACT_ATOMS: atom_id res chain seq x y z
N MET A 1 -9.83 14.21 17.81
CA MET A 1 -9.10 13.32 16.87
C MET A 1 -9.92 13.23 15.60
N GLU A 2 -9.47 13.90 14.54
CA GLU A 2 -10.16 13.93 13.25
C GLU A 2 -9.81 12.63 12.51
N ILE A 3 -10.79 11.73 12.38
CA ILE A 3 -10.61 10.46 11.65
C ILE A 3 -10.63 10.82 10.16
N ARG A 4 -9.46 11.04 9.58
CA ARG A 4 -9.34 11.35 8.15
C ARG A 4 -9.54 10.09 7.34
N PHE A 5 -10.75 9.94 6.78
CA PHE A 5 -11.04 8.91 5.79
C PHE A 5 -10.40 9.31 4.46
N PHE A 6 -9.34 8.61 4.06
CA PHE A 6 -8.80 8.73 2.70
C PHE A 6 -9.56 7.78 1.79
N PRO A 7 -10.17 8.26 0.68
CA PRO A 7 -10.71 7.35 -0.31
C PRO A 7 -9.56 6.48 -0.83
N GLY A 8 -9.71 5.16 -0.72
CA GLY A 8 -8.72 4.22 -1.21
C GLY A 8 -8.45 4.45 -2.71
N ARG A 9 -7.22 4.16 -3.14
CA ARG A 9 -6.87 4.20 -4.57
C ARG A 9 -6.74 2.81 -5.13
N SER A 10 -7.32 2.61 -6.31
CA SER A 10 -7.20 1.36 -7.06
C SER A 10 -5.89 1.36 -7.85
N PHE A 11 -5.15 0.26 -7.75
CA PHE A 11 -3.93 0.01 -8.53
C PHE A 11 -4.15 -1.21 -9.40
N VAL A 12 -3.75 -1.11 -10.67
CA VAL A 12 -3.69 -2.26 -11.57
C VAL A 12 -2.28 -2.82 -11.46
N ILE A 13 -2.13 -3.96 -10.80
CA ILE A 13 -0.84 -4.61 -10.59
C ILE A 13 -0.50 -5.43 -11.82
N ASN A 14 0.66 -5.14 -12.42
CA ASN A 14 1.21 -5.86 -13.55
C ASN A 14 2.70 -6.08 -13.29
N GLN A 15 3.18 -7.32 -13.38
CA GLN A 15 4.59 -7.68 -13.15
C GLN A 15 5.57 -6.86 -14.00
N ARG A 16 5.18 -6.44 -15.22
CA ARG A 16 6.03 -5.58 -16.06
C ARG A 16 6.17 -4.17 -15.49
N LYS A 17 5.12 -3.64 -14.86
CA LYS A 17 5.11 -2.29 -14.27
C LYS A 17 5.69 -2.29 -12.86
N TYR A 18 5.39 -3.33 -12.09
CA TYR A 18 5.80 -3.49 -10.71
C TYR A 18 6.55 -4.82 -10.57
N PRO A 19 7.85 -4.86 -10.93
CA PRO A 19 8.66 -6.07 -10.78
C PRO A 19 9.01 -6.36 -9.32
N MET A 20 8.91 -5.37 -8.43
CA MET A 20 9.25 -5.45 -7.02
C MET A 20 8.27 -4.63 -6.18
N LEU A 21 8.09 -5.02 -4.91
CA LEU A 21 7.19 -4.33 -3.99
C LEU A 21 7.57 -2.85 -3.80
N ASP A 22 8.86 -2.52 -3.70
CA ASP A 22 9.33 -1.12 -3.56
C ASP A 22 8.85 -0.19 -4.68
N VAL A 23 8.72 -0.69 -5.92
CA VAL A 23 8.20 0.09 -7.04
C VAL A 23 6.73 0.44 -6.82
N LEU A 24 5.95 -0.50 -6.28
CA LEU A 24 4.57 -0.25 -5.90
C LEU A 24 4.47 0.72 -4.72
N LEU A 25 5.36 0.60 -3.73
CA LEU A 25 5.40 1.49 -2.57
C LEU A 25 5.69 2.94 -2.97
N ASP A 26 6.63 3.15 -3.91
CA ASP A 26 6.93 4.49 -4.44
C ASP A 26 5.74 5.07 -5.21
N ASP A 27 5.15 4.30 -6.14
CA ASP A 27 3.97 4.72 -6.90
C ASP A 27 2.77 5.02 -5.97
N ALA A 28 2.57 4.20 -4.94
CA ALA A 28 1.57 4.41 -3.90
C ALA A 28 1.84 5.69 -3.08
N SER A 29 3.10 6.01 -2.82
CA SER A 29 3.49 7.26 -2.15
C SER A 29 3.08 8.49 -2.96
N GLN A 30 3.35 8.46 -4.27
CA GLN A 30 2.99 9.55 -5.18
C GLN A 30 1.48 9.68 -5.38
N ALA A 31 0.78 8.55 -5.43
CA ALA A 31 -0.66 8.50 -5.64
C ALA A 31 -1.45 8.90 -4.39
N LEU A 32 -1.10 8.38 -3.20
CA LEU A 32 -1.84 8.67 -1.97
C LEU A 32 -1.49 10.04 -1.40
N ARG A 33 -0.26 10.54 -1.58
CA ARG A 33 0.24 11.79 -0.96
C ARG A 33 -0.18 11.90 0.50
N ALA A 34 0.02 10.82 1.24
CA ALA A 34 -0.48 10.69 2.59
C ALA A 34 0.20 11.69 3.54
N ASN A 35 -0.51 12.08 4.60
CA ASN A 35 0.02 13.03 5.59
C ASN A 35 1.21 12.47 6.39
N PHE A 36 1.34 11.14 6.45
CA PHE A 36 2.49 10.44 7.03
C PHE A 36 3.70 10.38 6.07
N GLY A 37 3.63 11.06 4.93
CA GLY A 37 4.65 11.02 3.90
C GLY A 37 4.52 9.78 3.02
N ALA A 38 5.67 9.18 2.72
CA ALA A 38 5.75 8.15 1.70
C ALA A 38 5.57 6.74 2.29
N VAL A 39 4.89 5.88 1.53
CA VAL A 39 4.49 4.52 1.90
C VAL A 39 5.73 3.62 1.94
N ARG A 40 5.96 2.97 3.08
CA ARG A 40 7.07 2.02 3.30
C ARG A 40 6.61 0.58 3.51
N CYS A 41 5.35 0.41 3.90
CA CYS A 41 4.76 -0.88 4.16
C CYS A 41 3.32 -0.92 3.66
N ILE A 42 2.90 -2.10 3.23
CA ILE A 42 1.51 -2.41 2.93
C ILE A 42 1.10 -3.59 3.80
N TYR A 43 -0.12 -3.53 4.36
CA TYR A 43 -0.65 -4.52 5.27
C TYR A 43 -2.00 -5.08 4.80
N THR A 44 -2.30 -6.31 5.17
CA THR A 44 -3.65 -6.86 5.02
C THR A 44 -4.60 -6.19 6.02
N PRO A 45 -5.81 -5.78 5.59
CA PRO A 45 -6.71 -5.00 6.43
C PRO A 45 -7.29 -5.80 7.60
N LYS A 46 -7.40 -7.14 7.45
CA LYS A 46 -7.98 -8.02 8.48
C LYS A 46 -6.96 -8.54 9.49
N SER A 47 -5.77 -8.90 9.03
CA SER A 47 -4.76 -9.56 9.87
C SER A 47 -3.62 -8.64 10.29
N GLY A 48 -3.50 -7.45 9.68
CA GLY A 48 -2.35 -6.56 9.90
C GLY A 48 -1.03 -7.17 9.43
N THR A 49 -1.08 -8.17 8.56
CA THR A 49 0.12 -8.86 8.05
C THR A 49 0.81 -7.97 7.02
N ARG A 50 2.10 -7.70 7.23
CA ARG A 50 2.92 -6.95 6.28
C ARG A 50 3.17 -7.79 5.04
N LEU A 51 3.03 -7.18 3.86
CA LEU A 51 3.48 -7.78 2.61
C LEU A 51 4.98 -7.56 2.43
N HIS A 52 5.66 -8.60 1.96
CA HIS A 52 7.08 -8.61 1.66
C HIS A 52 7.36 -8.72 0.17
N ASP A 53 6.44 -9.33 -0.60
CA ASP A 53 6.56 -9.48 -2.05
C ASP A 53 5.28 -9.05 -2.77
N ILE A 54 5.41 -8.68 -4.05
CA ILE A 54 4.28 -8.28 -4.88
C ILE A 54 3.36 -9.46 -5.22
N SER A 55 3.89 -10.68 -5.20
CA SER A 55 3.15 -11.92 -5.47
C SER A 55 2.17 -12.25 -4.34
N GLU A 56 2.27 -11.61 -3.18
CA GLU A 56 1.31 -11.73 -2.08
C GLU A 56 0.05 -10.87 -2.29
N LEU A 57 0.01 -10.05 -3.35
CA LEU A 57 -1.17 -9.31 -3.74
C LEU A 57 -2.17 -10.25 -4.43
N GLU A 58 -3.39 -10.25 -3.93
CA GLU A 58 -4.52 -10.97 -4.48
C GLU A 58 -5.40 -10.02 -5.29
N ASP A 59 -5.92 -10.51 -6.40
CA ASP A 59 -6.89 -9.78 -7.21
C ASP A 59 -8.09 -9.34 -6.39
N HIS A 60 -8.53 -8.09 -6.64
CA HIS A 60 -9.76 -7.53 -6.08
C HIS A 60 -9.74 -7.43 -4.54
N ARG A 61 -8.56 -7.36 -3.93
CA ARG A 61 -8.38 -7.13 -2.49
C ARG A 61 -7.92 -5.72 -2.16
N THR A 62 -8.22 -5.31 -0.94
CA THR A 62 -7.82 -4.02 -0.37
C THR A 62 -6.66 -4.21 0.57
N TYR A 63 -5.76 -3.25 0.59
CA TYR A 63 -4.59 -3.22 1.47
C TYR A 63 -4.44 -1.85 2.12
N VAL A 64 -3.75 -1.82 3.27
CA VAL A 64 -3.52 -0.61 4.06
C VAL A 64 -2.07 -0.16 3.88
N ALA A 65 -1.88 1.07 3.42
CA ALA A 65 -0.56 1.68 3.26
C ALA A 65 -0.14 2.40 4.55
N SER A 66 1.12 2.26 4.95
CA SER A 66 1.71 2.95 6.12
C SER A 66 3.12 3.47 5.81
N GLY A 67 3.52 4.53 6.52
CA GLY A 67 4.85 5.15 6.45
C GLY A 67 5.99 4.34 7.08
N GLY A 68 5.70 3.14 7.61
CA GLY A 68 6.69 2.27 8.25
C GLY A 68 6.65 2.29 9.78
N GLU A 69 5.82 3.16 10.36
CA GLU A 69 5.37 3.00 11.74
C GLU A 69 4.54 1.72 11.83
N LYS A 70 4.86 0.90 12.83
CA LYS A 70 4.18 -0.37 13.08
C LYS A 70 2.72 -0.05 13.45
N ILE A 71 1.78 -0.50 12.63
CA ILE A 71 0.34 -0.38 12.88
C ILE A 71 -0.15 -1.41 13.90
#